data_AF-A0A0H5QLQ3-F1
#
_entry.id   AF-A0A0H5QLQ3-F1
#
_cell.length_a   1.000
_cell.length_b   1.000
_cell.length_c   1.000
_cell.angle_alpha   90.00
_cell.angle_beta   90.00
_cell.angle_gamma   90.00
#
_symmetry.space_group_name_H-M   'P 1'
#
loop_
_entity.id
_entity.type
_entity.pdbx_description
1 polymer ?
#
loop_
_entity_poly.entity_id
_entity_poly.type
_entity_poly.pdbx_seq_one_letter_code
_entity_poly.pdbx_strand_id
1 'polypeptide(L)'
;MGASDSRIVSYGWRITHITPCSPAASAGLVPYFDFLIRLNDVLLSNDRDEVVHQIQSQSGTSLVLAVLNAKLGTIRECTVVLSDTPESGRDLLGLVIAYCDVDIDSFHPVRVLDVFPERPASQAGLQAFNDYLFGTSTLIFTSLHDLEETMKNATKPVPIMSYNSQTSAIRVVIVPVIDKWTDLTSMGCDLASGAEHGIPLDDRPVRFDAPLS
;
A
#
# COMPACT_ATOMS: atom_id res chain seq x y z
N MET A 1 -19.53 7.34 30.27
CA MET A 1 -19.68 6.51 29.06
C MET A 1 -18.75 7.08 28.01
N GLY A 2 -17.83 6.25 27.49
CA GLY A 2 -16.97 6.54 26.34
C GLY A 2 -15.85 7.53 26.58
N ALA A 3 -14.80 7.12 27.31
CA ALA A 3 -13.50 7.78 27.15
C ALA A 3 -13.04 7.49 25.71
N SER A 4 -12.91 8.55 24.90
CA SER A 4 -12.20 8.52 23.62
C SER A 4 -10.75 8.13 23.92
N ASP A 5 -10.44 6.83 23.82
CA ASP A 5 -9.08 6.32 23.92
C ASP A 5 -8.36 6.65 22.61
N SER A 6 -8.14 7.95 22.37
CA SER A 6 -7.22 8.44 21.36
C SER A 6 -5.79 8.21 21.86
N ARG A 7 -5.43 6.93 22.07
CA ARG A 7 -4.02 6.56 22.11
C ARG A 7 -3.48 6.84 20.73
N ILE A 8 -2.48 7.70 20.68
CA ILE A 8 -1.66 7.88 19.49
C ILE A 8 -1.06 6.50 19.21
N VAL A 9 -1.56 5.84 18.17
CA VAL A 9 -1.01 4.56 17.72
C VAL A 9 0.29 4.90 16.97
N SER A 10 1.43 4.70 17.63
CA SER A 10 2.74 4.96 17.01
C SER A 10 3.17 3.85 16.05
N TYR A 11 2.68 2.62 16.24
CA TYR A 11 3.02 1.47 15.40
C TYR A 11 1.78 0.63 15.11
N GLY A 12 1.73 0.00 13.95
CA GLY A 12 0.64 -0.89 13.57
C GLY A 12 0.98 -1.77 12.37
N TRP A 13 0.03 -2.62 11.98
CA TRP A 13 0.16 -3.48 10.81
C TRP A 13 -0.30 -2.74 9.55
N ARG A 14 0.64 -2.11 8.85
CA ARG A 14 0.37 -1.48 7.56
C ARG A 14 -0.09 -2.54 6.56
N ILE A 15 -1.17 -2.27 5.86
CA ILE A 15 -1.59 -3.06 4.70
C ILE A 15 -0.67 -2.68 3.54
N THR A 16 0.20 -3.58 3.11
CA THR A 16 1.18 -3.30 2.06
C THR A 16 0.68 -3.69 0.68
N HIS A 17 -0.15 -4.74 0.61
CA HIS A 17 -0.75 -5.22 -0.62
C HIS A 17 -2.15 -5.79 -0.35
N ILE A 18 -3.02 -5.65 -1.35
CA ILE A 18 -4.36 -6.22 -1.35
C ILE A 18 -4.52 -7.03 -2.63
N THR A 19 -4.82 -8.32 -2.47
CA THR A 19 -5.08 -9.21 -3.60
C THR A 19 -6.39 -8.80 -4.28
N PRO A 20 -6.42 -8.61 -5.61
CA PRO A 20 -7.66 -8.33 -6.33
C PRO A 20 -8.74 -9.40 -6.10
N CYS A 21 -10.01 -8.98 -6.10
CA CYS A 21 -11.16 -9.86 -5.88
C CYS A 21 -11.17 -10.62 -4.52
N SER A 22 -10.41 -10.14 -3.53
CA SER A 22 -10.39 -10.71 -2.18
C SER A 22 -11.46 -10.09 -1.25
N PRO A 23 -11.73 -10.69 -0.08
CA PRO A 23 -12.55 -10.06 0.95
C PRO A 23 -12.04 -8.68 1.37
N ALA A 24 -10.71 -8.51 1.49
CA ALA A 24 -10.09 -7.22 1.77
C ALA A 24 -10.37 -6.16 0.69
N ALA A 25 -10.24 -6.53 -0.58
CA ALA A 25 -10.57 -5.64 -1.70
C ALA A 25 -12.05 -5.22 -1.65
N SER A 26 -12.94 -6.17 -1.34
CA SER A 26 -14.38 -5.92 -1.26
C SER A 26 -14.78 -5.03 -0.07
N ALA A 27 -13.97 -5.00 0.99
CA ALA A 27 -14.19 -4.13 2.16
C ALA A 27 -13.70 -2.69 1.99
N GLY A 28 -13.14 -2.33 0.82
CA GLY A 28 -12.64 -0.98 0.57
C GLY A 28 -11.43 -0.62 1.44
N LEU A 29 -10.59 -1.60 1.75
CA LEU A 29 -9.28 -1.37 2.36
C LEU A 29 -8.35 -0.70 1.34
N VAL A 30 -7.47 0.17 1.84
CA VAL A 30 -6.58 1.00 1.04
C VAL A 30 -5.13 0.66 1.42
N PRO A 31 -4.34 0.08 0.51
CA PRO A 31 -2.96 -0.27 0.84
C PRO A 31 -2.14 1.00 1.14
N TYR A 32 -1.00 0.83 1.79
CA TYR A 32 -0.08 1.85 2.29
C TYR A 32 -0.65 2.74 3.41
N PHE A 33 -1.83 3.33 3.22
CA PHE A 33 -2.42 4.25 4.20
C PHE A 33 -3.21 3.57 5.31
N ASP A 34 -3.80 2.40 5.05
CA ASP A 34 -4.53 1.69 6.09
C ASP A 34 -3.63 0.80 6.94
N PHE A 35 -3.86 0.85 8.24
CA PHE A 35 -3.23 0.03 9.27
C PHE A 35 -4.29 -0.77 9.98
N LEU A 36 -4.08 -2.09 10.03
CA LEU A 36 -4.90 -2.96 10.84
C LEU A 36 -4.47 -2.83 12.31
N ILE A 37 -5.40 -2.42 13.17
CA ILE A 37 -5.13 -2.19 14.59
C ILE A 37 -5.85 -3.19 15.49
N ARG A 38 -7.04 -3.65 15.09
CA ARG A 38 -7.89 -4.53 15.89
C ARG A 38 -8.59 -5.55 15.02
N LEU A 39 -8.76 -6.75 15.58
CA LEU A 39 -9.61 -7.81 15.04
C LEU A 39 -10.71 -8.11 16.05
N ASN A 40 -11.96 -7.95 15.65
CA ASN A 40 -13.11 -7.86 16.54
C ASN A 40 -12.84 -6.83 17.63
N ASP A 41 -12.93 -7.23 18.90
CA ASP A 41 -12.64 -6.36 20.04
C ASP A 41 -11.21 -6.46 20.60
N VAL A 42 -10.33 -7.19 19.92
CA VAL A 42 -8.98 -7.51 20.40
C VAL A 42 -7.92 -6.71 19.64
N LEU A 43 -7.14 -5.91 20.38
CA LEU A 43 -6.00 -5.15 19.85
C LEU A 43 -4.95 -6.13 19.32
N LEU A 44 -4.41 -5.86 18.14
CA LEU A 44 -3.36 -6.70 17.56
C LEU A 44 -2.05 -6.53 18.33
N SER A 45 -1.36 -7.66 18.54
CA SER A 45 0.03 -7.65 19.02
C SER A 45 0.99 -7.28 17.90
N ASN A 46 2.28 -7.12 18.22
CA ASN A 46 3.33 -6.92 17.23
C ASN A 46 3.94 -8.26 16.73
N ASP A 47 3.37 -9.40 17.12
CA ASP A 47 3.78 -10.71 16.65
C ASP A 47 2.96 -11.12 15.42
N ARG A 48 3.63 -11.27 14.29
CA ARG A 48 2.98 -11.63 13.01
C ARG A 48 2.24 -12.95 13.12
N ASP A 49 2.84 -13.95 13.76
CA ASP A 49 2.30 -15.30 13.76
C ASP A 49 1.06 -15.38 14.66
N GLU A 50 0.99 -14.56 15.73
CA GLU A 50 -0.21 -14.38 16.54
C GLU A 50 -1.35 -13.72 15.75
N VAL A 51 -1.06 -12.65 15.01
CA VAL A 51 -2.07 -11.97 14.15
C VAL A 51 -2.60 -12.92 13.07
N VAL A 52 -1.70 -13.66 12.40
CA VAL A 52 -2.09 -14.64 11.38
C VAL A 52 -2.95 -15.74 11.98
N HIS A 53 -2.55 -16.29 13.13
CA HIS A 53 -3.33 -17.31 13.83
C HIS A 53 -4.72 -16.79 14.24
N GLN A 54 -4.81 -15.54 14.72
CA GLN A 54 -6.08 -14.92 15.07
C GLN A 54 -7.02 -14.78 13.87
N ILE A 55 -6.51 -14.37 12.69
CA ILE A 55 -7.30 -14.32 11.45
C ILE A 55 -7.75 -15.73 11.04
N GLN A 56 -6.83 -16.71 11.08
CA GLN A 56 -7.13 -18.10 10.70
C GLN A 56 -8.18 -18.75 11.60
N SER A 57 -8.20 -18.40 12.89
CA SER A 57 -9.20 -18.90 13.85
C SER A 57 -10.65 -18.46 13.55
N GLN A 58 -10.82 -17.46 12.67
CA GLN A 58 -12.11 -16.91 12.25
C GLN A 58 -12.49 -17.40 10.84
N SER A 59 -11.82 -18.42 10.30
CA SER A 59 -12.12 -18.95 8.96
C SER A 59 -13.60 -19.29 8.81
N GLY A 60 -14.19 -18.79 7.73
CA GLY A 60 -15.61 -18.96 7.42
C GLY A 60 -16.60 -18.20 8.30
N THR A 61 -16.13 -17.22 9.08
CA THR A 61 -16.98 -16.30 9.84
C THR A 61 -16.83 -14.87 9.35
N SER A 62 -17.67 -13.98 9.89
CA SER A 62 -17.48 -12.54 9.72
C SER A 62 -16.48 -12.03 10.75
N LEU A 63 -15.51 -11.27 10.28
CA LEU A 63 -14.47 -10.64 11.08
C LEU A 63 -14.62 -9.12 11.01
N VAL A 64 -14.68 -8.45 12.15
CA VAL A 64 -14.66 -6.99 12.21
C VAL A 64 -13.22 -6.51 12.27
N LEU A 65 -12.82 -5.65 11.35
CA LEU A 65 -11.51 -5.02 11.33
C LEU A 65 -11.65 -3.59 11.82
N ALA A 66 -10.84 -3.17 12.80
CA ALA A 66 -10.63 -1.75 13.03
C ALA A 66 -9.37 -1.32 12.29
N VAL A 67 -9.51 -0.25 11.51
CA VAL A 67 -8.53 0.20 10.53
C VAL A 67 -8.26 1.68 10.74
N LEU A 68 -6.99 2.01 11.02
CA LEU A 68 -6.51 3.38 11.07
C LEU A 68 -6.05 3.80 9.67
N ASN A 69 -6.57 4.91 9.15
CA ASN A 69 -6.04 5.53 7.94
C ASN A 69 -5.01 6.59 8.33
N ALA A 70 -3.74 6.37 8.01
CA ALA A 70 -2.63 7.23 8.42
C ALA A 70 -2.64 8.61 7.73
N LYS A 71 -3.20 8.71 6.51
CA LYS A 71 -3.33 10.01 5.84
C LYS A 71 -4.39 10.89 6.51
N LEU A 72 -5.55 10.31 6.85
CA LEU A 72 -6.68 11.04 7.42
C LEU A 72 -6.65 11.13 8.95
N GLY A 73 -5.84 10.31 9.63
CA GLY A 73 -5.83 10.20 11.09
C GLY A 73 -7.12 9.62 11.68
N THR A 74 -7.95 8.96 10.88
CA THR A 74 -9.26 8.43 11.30
C THR A 74 -9.25 6.92 11.43
N ILE A 75 -9.96 6.41 12.45
CA ILE A 75 -10.23 4.97 12.62
C ILE A 75 -11.63 4.67 12.10
N ARG A 76 -11.76 3.60 11.31
CA ARG A 76 -13.04 3.05 10.88
C ARG A 76 -13.12 1.57 11.13
N GLU A 77 -14.33 1.05 11.22
CA GLU A 77 -14.58 -0.38 11.25
C GLU A 77 -15.13 -0.85 9.90
N CYS A 78 -14.68 -2.02 9.47
CA CYS A 78 -15.28 -2.72 8.34
C CYS A 78 -15.42 -4.21 8.67
N THR A 79 -16.52 -4.82 8.22
CA THR A 79 -16.76 -6.24 8.37
C THR A 79 -16.38 -6.96 7.07
N VAL A 80 -15.56 -8.00 7.19
CA VAL A 80 -15.17 -8.89 6.09
C VAL A 80 -15.72 -10.28 6.35
N VAL A 81 -16.17 -10.97 5.31
CA VAL A 81 -16.50 -12.39 5.38
C VAL A 81 -15.26 -13.16 4.93
N LEU A 82 -14.69 -13.95 5.82
CA LEU A 82 -13.52 -14.77 5.49
C LEU A 82 -13.97 -15.98 4.66
N SER A 83 -13.19 -16.34 3.65
CA SER A 83 -13.50 -17.50 2.79
C SER A 83 -13.49 -18.81 3.60
N ASP A 84 -14.52 -19.65 3.41
CA ASP A 84 -14.66 -20.98 4.06
C ASP A 84 -13.62 -21.99 3.58
N THR A 85 -13.08 -21.78 2.39
CA THR A 85 -12.07 -22.63 1.77
C THR A 85 -10.81 -21.83 1.49
N PRO A 86 -9.65 -22.22 2.04
CA PRO A 86 -8.39 -21.86 1.41
C PRO A 86 -8.35 -22.58 0.06
N GLU A 87 -8.93 -21.97 -0.99
CA GLU A 87 -8.77 -22.46 -2.36
C GLU A 87 -7.27 -22.48 -2.64
N SER A 88 -6.66 -23.67 -2.60
CA SER A 88 -5.25 -23.99 -2.89
C SER A 88 -4.35 -22.76 -3.13
N GLY A 89 -4.00 -22.04 -2.06
CA GLY A 89 -3.07 -20.90 -2.13
C GLY A 89 -3.68 -19.49 -2.07
N ARG A 90 -4.99 -19.31 -1.87
CA ARG A 90 -5.59 -17.99 -1.57
C ARG A 90 -5.60 -17.72 -0.07
N ASP A 91 -5.03 -16.59 0.33
CA ASP A 91 -5.11 -16.06 1.70
C ASP A 91 -6.57 -15.77 2.08
N LEU A 92 -6.97 -16.10 3.32
CA LEU A 92 -8.34 -15.97 3.83
C LEU A 92 -8.92 -14.55 3.66
N LEU A 93 -8.07 -13.54 3.80
CA LEU A 93 -8.43 -12.12 3.73
C LEU A 93 -7.91 -11.45 2.44
N GLY A 94 -6.81 -11.95 1.86
CA GLY A 94 -6.14 -11.35 0.70
C GLY A 94 -5.33 -10.10 1.01
N LEU A 95 -4.64 -10.08 2.16
CA LEU A 95 -3.77 -8.98 2.59
C LEU A 95 -2.33 -9.44 2.75
N VAL A 96 -1.41 -8.56 2.39
CA VAL A 96 -0.03 -8.59 2.89
C VAL A 96 0.10 -7.44 3.89
N ILE A 97 0.66 -7.73 5.06
CA ILE A 97 0.83 -6.76 6.15
C ILE A 97 2.28 -6.68 6.61
N ALA A 98 2.69 -5.51 7.09
CA ALA A 98 3.99 -5.29 7.71
C ALA A 98 3.83 -4.41 8.97
N TYR A 99 4.51 -4.78 10.06
CA TYR A 99 4.50 -3.99 11.28
C TYR A 99 5.49 -2.84 11.15
N CYS A 100 5.02 -1.60 11.22
CA CYS A 100 5.86 -0.42 11.09
C CYS A 100 5.25 0.81 11.76
N ASP A 101 6.01 1.92 11.72
CA ASP A 101 5.54 3.22 12.19
C ASP A 101 4.32 3.67 11.38
N VAL A 102 3.34 4.23 12.10
CA VAL A 102 2.11 4.78 11.50
C VAL A 102 2.37 6.11 10.83
N ASP A 103 3.41 6.83 11.25
CA ASP A 103 3.77 8.11 10.69
C ASP A 103 4.08 8.01 9.18
N ILE A 104 3.33 8.78 8.40
CA ILE A 104 3.49 8.83 6.95
C ILE A 104 4.79 9.52 6.54
N ASP A 105 5.29 10.44 7.37
CA ASP A 105 6.52 11.17 7.10
C ASP A 105 7.76 10.30 7.33
N SER A 106 7.62 9.22 8.12
CA SER A 106 8.67 8.25 8.38
C SER A 106 9.06 7.42 7.14
N PHE A 107 8.19 7.35 6.14
CA PHE A 107 8.44 6.60 4.90
C PHE A 107 8.44 7.56 3.72
N HIS A 108 9.57 8.17 3.41
CA HIS A 108 9.70 9.11 2.30
C HIS A 108 9.41 8.44 0.95
N PRO A 109 8.20 8.58 0.39
CA PRO A 109 7.87 7.90 -0.86
C PRO A 109 8.70 8.47 -2.01
N VAL A 110 8.77 7.73 -3.11
CA VAL A 110 9.42 8.24 -4.31
C VAL A 110 8.41 9.07 -5.10
N ARG A 111 8.59 10.40 -5.13
CA ARG A 111 7.77 11.33 -5.89
C ARG A 111 8.24 11.43 -7.33
N VAL A 112 7.29 11.36 -8.27
CA VAL A 112 7.52 11.63 -9.69
C VAL A 112 7.48 13.14 -9.92
N LEU A 113 8.54 13.69 -10.50
CA LEU A 113 8.66 15.11 -10.83
C LEU A 113 8.30 15.33 -12.30
N ASP A 114 9.23 15.16 -13.22
CA ASP A 114 9.02 15.27 -14.66
C ASP A 114 8.94 13.89 -15.32
N VAL A 115 8.15 13.76 -16.39
CA VAL A 115 8.00 12.51 -17.15
C VAL A 115 8.33 12.78 -18.61
N PHE A 116 9.32 12.07 -19.15
CA PHE A 116 9.77 12.27 -20.53
C PHE A 116 8.92 11.44 -21.51
N PRO A 117 8.48 12.03 -22.64
CA PRO A 117 7.68 11.31 -23.65
C PRO A 117 8.40 10.10 -24.22
N GLU A 118 7.63 9.09 -24.62
CA GLU A 118 8.11 7.85 -25.27
C GLU A 118 9.11 7.03 -24.44
N ARG A 119 9.25 7.34 -23.15
CA ARG A 119 10.08 6.60 -22.19
C ARG A 119 9.25 5.67 -21.29
N PRO A 120 9.89 4.71 -20.59
CA PRO A 120 9.19 3.74 -19.72
C PRO A 120 8.17 4.35 -18.76
N ALA A 121 8.51 5.45 -18.09
CA ALA A 121 7.60 6.16 -17.19
C ALA A 121 6.33 6.67 -17.89
N SER A 122 6.49 7.29 -19.08
CA SER A 122 5.37 7.78 -19.88
C SER A 122 4.51 6.63 -20.39
N GLN A 123 5.11 5.54 -20.85
CA GLN A 123 4.41 4.34 -21.32
C GLN A 123 3.61 3.66 -20.19
N ALA A 124 4.12 3.71 -18.96
CA ALA A 124 3.43 3.21 -17.76
C ALA A 124 2.28 4.11 -17.30
N GLY A 125 2.13 5.31 -17.88
CA GLY A 125 1.11 6.29 -17.49
C GLY A 125 1.42 6.99 -16.17
N LEU A 126 2.71 7.17 -15.84
CA LEU A 126 3.11 8.03 -14.72
C LEU A 126 2.79 9.50 -15.02
N GLN A 127 2.32 10.20 -14.00
CA GLN A 127 1.89 11.59 -14.04
C GLN A 127 2.87 12.45 -13.24
N ALA A 128 3.49 13.40 -13.95
CA ALA A 128 4.38 14.40 -13.39
C ALA A 128 3.74 15.12 -12.19
N PHE A 129 4.54 15.32 -11.13
CA PHE A 129 4.22 15.99 -9.87
C PHE A 129 3.08 15.41 -9.01
N ASN A 130 2.27 14.51 -9.57
CA ASN A 130 1.07 13.96 -8.95
C ASN A 130 1.28 12.54 -8.43
N ASP A 131 2.19 11.77 -9.01
CA ASP A 131 2.40 10.38 -8.62
C ASP A 131 3.47 10.20 -7.55
N TYR A 132 3.17 9.32 -6.61
CA TYR A 132 4.03 8.88 -5.51
C TYR A 132 4.12 7.36 -5.58
N LEU A 133 5.32 6.82 -5.77
CA LEU A 133 5.58 5.39 -5.88
C LEU A 133 5.83 4.82 -4.48
N PHE A 134 5.03 3.82 -4.11
CA PHE A 134 5.05 3.21 -2.79
C PHE A 134 5.78 1.88 -2.73
N GLY A 135 5.91 1.18 -3.85
CA GLY A 135 6.51 -0.15 -3.85
C GLY A 135 5.89 -1.11 -4.85
N THR A 136 6.31 -2.37 -4.76
CA THR A 136 5.70 -3.52 -5.44
C THR A 136 4.81 -4.29 -4.46
N SER A 137 4.26 -5.43 -4.89
CA SER A 137 3.53 -6.34 -3.99
C SER A 137 4.41 -6.97 -2.90
N THR A 138 5.74 -6.92 -3.04
CA THR A 138 6.69 -7.60 -2.14
C THR A 138 7.62 -6.65 -1.40
N LEU A 139 7.77 -5.40 -1.87
CA LEU A 139 8.71 -4.44 -1.32
C LEU A 139 8.06 -3.05 -1.27
N ILE A 140 8.04 -2.41 -0.11
CA ILE A 140 7.73 -0.99 0.02
C ILE A 140 9.01 -0.19 -0.24
N PHE A 141 8.90 0.85 -1.05
CA PHE A 141 10.00 1.78 -1.29
C PHE A 141 10.08 2.78 -0.13
N THR A 142 11.25 2.82 0.48
CA THR A 142 11.63 3.77 1.54
C THR A 142 12.62 4.82 1.04
N SER A 143 13.23 4.55 -0.12
CA SER A 143 14.22 5.40 -0.76
C SER A 143 14.20 5.25 -2.28
N LEU A 144 14.88 6.17 -2.98
CA LEU A 144 15.15 6.03 -4.41
C LEU A 144 15.98 4.78 -4.74
N HIS A 145 16.81 4.33 -3.79
CA HIS A 145 17.65 3.16 -3.97
C HIS A 145 16.83 1.87 -4.08
N ASP A 146 15.79 1.72 -3.26
CA ASP A 146 14.89 0.54 -3.34
C ASP A 146 14.22 0.42 -4.72
N LEU A 147 13.80 1.56 -5.28
CA LEU A 147 13.25 1.63 -6.62
C LEU A 147 14.31 1.26 -7.67
N GLU A 148 15.51 1.84 -7.55
CA GLU A 148 16.61 1.59 -8.49
C GLU A 148 17.00 0.11 -8.51
N GLU A 149 17.17 -0.52 -7.34
CA GLU A 149 17.48 -1.94 -7.23
C GLU A 149 16.36 -2.82 -7.79
N THR A 150 15.11 -2.48 -7.50
CA THR A 150 13.94 -3.20 -8.02
C THR A 150 13.94 -3.19 -9.55
N MET A 151 14.15 -2.02 -10.15
CA MET A 151 14.12 -1.86 -11.61
C MET A 151 15.34 -2.48 -12.29
N LYS A 152 16.53 -2.32 -11.70
CA LYS A 152 17.78 -2.89 -12.21
C LYS A 152 17.75 -4.41 -12.27
N ASN A 153 17.09 -5.05 -11.30
CA ASN A 153 16.97 -6.51 -11.22
C ASN A 153 15.73 -7.06 -11.96
N ALA A 154 14.92 -6.19 -12.56
CA ALA A 154 13.69 -6.58 -13.23
C ALA A 154 13.97 -7.31 -14.55
N THR A 155 13.39 -8.50 -14.70
CA THR A 155 13.41 -9.28 -15.96
C THR A 155 12.06 -9.30 -16.67
N LYS A 156 11.02 -8.74 -16.04
CA LYS A 156 9.66 -8.60 -16.55
C LYS A 156 9.09 -7.24 -16.14
N PRO A 157 8.10 -6.68 -16.87
CA PRO A 157 7.46 -5.43 -16.50
C PRO A 157 7.05 -5.40 -15.03
N VAL A 158 7.38 -4.31 -14.34
CA VAL A 158 7.28 -4.22 -12.88
C VAL A 158 5.98 -3.53 -12.49
N PRO A 159 5.06 -4.22 -11.80
CA PRO A 159 3.90 -3.58 -11.20
C PRO A 159 4.33 -2.77 -9.98
N ILE A 160 4.16 -1.44 -10.06
CA ILE A 160 4.45 -0.50 -8.99
C ILE A 160 3.14 0.13 -8.53
N MET A 161 2.92 0.07 -7.21
CA MET A 161 1.83 0.77 -6.56
C MET A 161 2.14 2.27 -6.50
N SER A 162 1.21 3.07 -7.01
CA SER A 162 1.32 4.52 -7.09
C SER A 162 0.10 5.21 -6.52
N TYR A 163 0.30 6.15 -5.60
CA TYR A 163 -0.71 7.12 -5.20
C TYR A 163 -0.66 8.34 -6.09
N ASN A 164 -1.82 8.73 -6.63
CA ASN A 164 -1.98 9.97 -7.37
C ASN A 164 -2.62 11.03 -6.48
N SER A 165 -1.89 12.11 -6.20
CA SER A 165 -2.38 13.20 -5.38
C SER A 165 -3.53 13.96 -6.03
N GLN A 166 -3.63 14.03 -7.35
CA GLN A 166 -4.72 14.75 -8.00
C GLN A 166 -6.06 14.00 -7.84
N THR A 167 -6.09 12.68 -8.04
CA THR A 167 -7.30 11.86 -7.96
C THR A 167 -7.56 11.26 -6.58
N SER A 168 -6.60 11.34 -5.67
CA SER A 168 -6.64 10.68 -4.37
C SER A 168 -6.87 9.16 -4.49
N ALA A 169 -6.24 8.54 -5.49
CA ALA A 169 -6.38 7.11 -5.75
C ALA A 169 -5.02 6.42 -5.74
N ILE A 170 -4.98 5.24 -5.15
CA ILE A 170 -3.89 4.28 -5.34
C ILE A 170 -4.23 3.39 -6.52
N ARG A 171 -3.28 3.24 -7.44
CA ARG A 171 -3.37 2.33 -8.60
C ARG A 171 -2.07 1.54 -8.75
N VAL A 172 -2.12 0.50 -9.56
CA VAL A 172 -0.92 -0.23 -10.00
C VAL A 172 -0.56 0.22 -11.40
N VAL A 173 0.65 0.78 -11.58
CA VAL A 173 1.23 1.08 -12.89
C VAL A 173 2.22 -0.02 -13.26
N ILE A 174 2.32 -0.38 -14.53
CA ILE A 174 3.24 -1.41 -15.00
C ILE A 174 4.37 -0.73 -15.75
N VAL A 175 5.55 -0.64 -15.12
CA VAL A 175 6.74 -0.04 -15.73
C VAL A 175 7.43 -1.08 -16.61
N PRO A 176 7.60 -0.84 -17.92
CA PRO A 176 8.24 -1.79 -18.80
C PRO A 176 9.73 -1.95 -18.46
N VAL A 177 10.24 -3.16 -18.66
CA VAL A 177 11.68 -3.42 -18.59
C VAL A 177 12.35 -2.92 -19.86
N ILE A 178 13.56 -2.42 -19.71
CA ILE A 178 14.40 -1.96 -20.80
C ILE A 178 15.73 -2.72 -20.79
N ASP A 179 16.28 -2.97 -21.98
CA ASP A 179 17.48 -3.81 -22.15
C ASP A 179 18.74 -3.24 -21.48
N LYS A 180 18.79 -1.91 -21.30
CA LYS A 180 19.95 -1.19 -20.77
C LYS A 180 19.53 -0.27 -19.64
N TRP A 181 19.20 -0.85 -18.49
CA TRP A 181 19.07 -0.08 -17.25
C TRP A 181 20.46 0.30 -16.73
N THR A 182 20.83 1.58 -16.80
CA THR A 182 22.10 2.08 -16.24
C THR A 182 21.92 2.63 -14.84
N ASP A 183 20.88 3.45 -14.67
CA ASP A 183 20.49 4.16 -13.46
C ASP A 183 19.01 4.56 -13.54
N LEU A 184 18.50 5.29 -12.55
CA LEU A 184 17.12 5.77 -12.51
C LEU A 184 16.71 6.65 -13.71
N THR A 185 17.65 7.33 -14.38
CA THR A 185 17.32 8.15 -15.57
C THR A 185 16.83 7.28 -16.72
N SER A 186 17.16 5.99 -16.72
CA SER A 186 16.68 5.00 -17.68
C SER A 186 15.15 4.84 -17.63
N MET A 187 14.52 5.11 -16.49
CA MET A 187 13.06 5.13 -16.35
C MET A 187 12.43 6.25 -17.22
N GLY A 188 13.19 7.30 -17.51
CA GLY A 188 12.72 8.48 -18.24
C GLY A 188 11.72 9.31 -17.44
N CYS A 189 11.98 9.49 -16.16
CA CYS A 189 11.35 10.50 -15.33
C CYS A 189 12.35 11.00 -14.28
N ASP A 190 12.13 12.23 -13.82
CA ASP A 190 12.85 12.78 -12.67
C ASP A 190 12.13 12.34 -11.40
N LEU A 191 12.90 11.88 -10.42
CA LEU A 191 12.40 11.26 -9.20
C LEU A 191 13.08 11.90 -8.00
N ALA A 192 12.32 12.10 -6.92
CA ALA A 192 12.86 12.61 -5.68
C ALA A 192 12.21 11.93 -4.47
N SER A 193 12.92 11.94 -3.34
CA SER A 193 12.44 11.44 -2.06
C SER A 193 12.98 12.35 -0.95
N GLY A 194 12.31 12.38 0.20
CA GLY A 194 12.64 13.21 1.35
C GLY A 194 11.48 14.13 1.77
N ALA A 195 11.71 14.94 2.81
CA ALA A 195 10.68 15.76 3.45
C ALA A 195 9.95 16.72 2.47
N GLU A 196 10.67 17.36 1.56
CA GLU A 196 10.10 18.28 0.54
C GLU A 196 9.27 17.57 -0.54
N HIS A 197 9.32 16.24 -0.56
CA HIS A 197 8.62 15.38 -1.51
C HIS A 197 7.61 14.47 -0.81
N GLY A 198 7.17 14.84 0.39
CA GLY A 198 6.12 14.17 1.14
C GLY A 198 4.76 14.18 0.43
N ILE A 199 3.88 13.31 0.91
CA ILE A 199 2.50 13.20 0.44
C ILE A 199 1.74 14.45 0.89
N PRO A 200 0.94 15.11 0.04
CA PRO A 200 0.18 16.28 0.46
C PRO A 200 -0.83 15.89 1.54
N LEU A 201 -0.78 16.63 2.66
CA LEU A 201 -1.77 16.54 3.72
C LEU A 201 -3.05 17.25 3.24
N ASP A 202 -4.09 16.45 2.99
CA ASP A 202 -5.44 16.93 2.71
C ASP A 202 -6.47 15.92 3.23
N ASP A 203 -7.71 16.38 3.39
CA ASP A 203 -8.80 15.59 3.98
C ASP A 203 -9.52 14.69 2.97
N ARG A 204 -8.98 14.53 1.75
CA ARG A 204 -9.67 13.74 0.71
C ARG A 204 -9.50 12.26 0.99
N PRO A 205 -10.61 11.49 1.00
CA PRO A 205 -10.53 10.05 1.19
C PRO A 205 -9.74 9.42 0.06
N VAL A 206 -8.86 8.49 0.42
CA VAL A 206 -8.09 7.72 -0.55
C VAL A 206 -8.89 6.51 -0.96
N ARG A 207 -8.90 6.20 -2.25
CA ARG A 207 -9.46 4.94 -2.79
C ARG A 207 -8.37 4.06 -3.36
N PHE A 208 -8.62 2.76 -3.42
CA PHE A 208 -7.76 1.81 -4.12
C PHE A 208 -8.44 1.34 -5.40
N ASP A 209 -7.91 1.75 -6.55
CA ASP A 209 -8.35 1.33 -7.88
C ASP A 209 -7.61 0.02 -8.22
N ALA A 210 -8.06 -1.08 -7.63
CA ALA A 210 -7.45 -2.40 -7.81
C ALA A 210 -7.45 -2.81 -9.29
N PRO A 211 -6.36 -3.43 -9.80
CA PRO A 211 -6.32 -3.91 -11.17
C PRO A 211 -7.41 -4.97 -11.39
N LEU A 212 -8.15 -4.85 -12.49
CA LEU A 212 -9.09 -5.87 -12.94
C LEU A 212 -8.30 -7.11 -13.36
N SER A 213 -8.67 -8.28 -12.82
CA SER A 213 -8.06 -9.57 -13.11
C SER A 213 -8.14 -9.96 -14.58
#